data_AF-A0A7S1G2T4-F1
#
_entry.id   AF-A0A7S1G2T4-F1
#
_cell.length_a   1.000
_cell.length_b   1.000
_cell.length_c   1.000
_cell.angle_alpha   90.00
_cell.angle_beta   90.00
_cell.angle_gamma   90.00
#
_symmetry.space_group_name_H-M   'P 1'
#
loop_
_entity.id
_entity.type
_entity.pdbx_description
1 polymer ?
#
loop_
_entity_poly.entity_id
_entity_poly.type
_entity_poly.pdbx_seq_one_letter_code
_entity_poly.pdbx_strand_id
1 'polypeptide(L)'
;MIKLFFFTICFLLSTSIICSSLPFKIFPHNSVPATLRSKASSIFCLNLRHVVSLNFRGGSDASESLVQIQIVHRHGDRTPITPLNPYSYWSSLLPSEDIIAKMDRFIVLCRDETDDKSVHGAAGVGCYGKLTHLGLLQMVKLGSSIRSSLDECQSGGKKILSAVDADPVRNLRVVSTDFARTILSVQGVLAGLLGEEVVAPVDVDVRHTDFIIPDPQPRRSVEQIELEKVLQEELEGEKMGEENDEMQTLRLRLSSILYDHDIVDLKAMLNAGISFGVGEDLSDAEKNARYPVLQWGQLSEILKCLQIRDRLPPSVDAGIVSKVVSYTGGRWFRLLRNERLARLAVGPLARWIVWNACATAKRKSVGFDDDEENKLGSVHGMPISAAPLQLVSAHDSTLIGLLCVFQLEVPAEWPPYASTWRMELSYSEKAEAVHGENASLYDGFIVRFSLNGKILRCNIEEESNYEVSLQKLVKWIKSWKDEEV
;
A
#
# COMPACT_ATOMS: atom_id res chain seq x y z
N MET A 1 18.09 -12.21 62.41
CA MET A 1 16.68 -12.05 62.84
C MET A 1 16.16 -10.74 62.27
N ILE A 2 14.93 -10.73 61.71
CA ILE A 2 13.98 -9.59 61.55
C ILE A 2 14.52 -8.36 60.75
N LYS A 3 14.12 -8.01 59.51
CA LYS A 3 12.81 -7.79 58.81
C LYS A 3 12.03 -6.50 59.16
N LEU A 4 11.97 -5.54 58.20
CA LEU A 4 10.80 -4.82 57.59
C LEU A 4 11.34 -3.55 56.84
N PHE A 5 11.07 -3.24 55.55
CA PHE A 5 9.81 -2.90 54.84
C PHE A 5 9.11 -1.65 55.43
N PHE A 6 8.60 -0.62 54.71
CA PHE A 6 8.40 -0.26 53.29
C PHE A 6 8.87 1.23 53.08
N PHE A 7 8.76 1.99 51.97
CA PHE A 7 8.23 1.85 50.58
C PHE A 7 8.95 2.90 49.68
N THR A 8 9.18 2.65 48.38
CA THR A 8 9.51 3.71 47.38
C THR A 8 8.84 3.44 46.03
N ILE A 9 8.31 4.49 45.41
CA ILE A 9 7.47 4.45 44.20
C ILE A 9 8.31 4.17 42.94
N CYS A 10 7.91 3.18 42.14
CA CYS A 10 8.49 2.95 40.81
C CYS A 10 8.06 4.03 39.82
N PHE A 11 9.04 4.70 39.21
CA PHE A 11 8.81 5.71 38.18
C PHE A 11 8.46 5.07 36.83
N LEU A 12 7.29 5.39 36.28
CA LEU A 12 6.94 5.11 34.89
C LEU A 12 7.63 6.13 33.96
N LEU A 13 8.88 5.85 33.56
CA LEU A 13 9.63 6.61 32.55
C LEU A 13 10.33 5.68 31.55
N SER A 14 9.55 5.07 30.65
CA SER A 14 10.08 4.38 29.47
C SER A 14 9.15 4.53 28.27
N THR A 15 9.49 5.47 27.36
CA THR A 15 9.13 5.51 25.92
C THR A 15 9.56 6.82 25.23
N SER A 16 9.94 7.87 25.97
CA SER A 16 10.15 9.23 25.41
C SER A 16 11.54 9.54 24.83
N ILE A 17 12.48 8.59 24.73
CA ILE A 17 13.91 8.89 24.44
C ILE A 17 14.36 8.52 23.01
N ILE A 18 13.59 7.75 22.23
CA ILE A 18 14.06 7.20 20.93
C ILE A 18 13.82 8.14 19.72
N CYS A 19 13.22 9.32 19.89
CA CYS A 19 12.97 10.26 18.77
C CYS A 19 14.08 11.29 18.49
N SER A 20 15.16 11.36 19.28
CA SER A 20 16.18 12.42 19.17
C SER A 20 17.33 12.13 18.20
N SER A 21 17.41 10.93 17.62
CA SER A 21 18.52 10.48 16.77
C SER A 21 18.13 10.13 15.32
N LEU A 22 16.97 10.59 14.83
CA LEU A 22 16.65 10.53 13.41
C LEU A 22 17.52 11.58 12.66
N PRO A 23 18.16 11.24 11.52
CA PRO A 23 19.04 12.14 10.78
C PRO A 23 18.25 13.19 9.97
N PHE A 24 17.51 14.07 10.65
CA PHE A 24 16.73 15.15 10.05
C PHE A 24 17.61 16.37 9.72
N LYS A 25 18.53 16.24 8.76
CA LYS A 25 19.15 17.40 8.08
C LYS A 25 18.36 17.87 6.85
N ILE A 26 17.53 16.99 6.26
CA ILE A 26 16.75 17.26 5.04
C ILE A 26 15.77 18.44 5.23
N PHE A 27 15.17 18.56 6.42
CA PHE A 27 14.19 19.59 6.77
C PHE A 27 14.82 20.58 7.77
N PRO A 28 15.06 21.85 7.40
CA PRO A 28 15.59 22.84 8.33
C PRO A 28 14.55 23.13 9.43
N HIS A 29 15.00 23.29 10.68
CA HIS A 29 14.15 23.48 11.87
C HIS A 29 13.13 24.63 11.80
N ASN A 30 13.26 25.52 10.80
CA ASN A 30 12.42 26.69 10.57
C ASN A 30 11.32 26.47 9.51
N SER A 31 11.30 25.37 8.74
CA SER A 31 10.33 25.17 7.64
C SER A 31 8.94 24.70 8.07
N VAL A 32 8.71 24.42 9.36
CA VAL A 32 7.37 24.06 9.88
C VAL A 32 6.64 25.32 10.38
N PRO A 33 5.49 25.71 9.78
CA PRO A 33 4.73 26.89 10.15
C PRO A 33 4.40 26.96 11.64
N ALA A 34 4.52 28.14 12.24
CA ALA A 34 4.33 28.34 13.68
C ALA A 34 2.92 27.94 14.18
N THR A 35 1.91 28.04 13.30
CA THR A 35 0.50 27.67 13.56
C THR A 35 0.28 26.18 13.88
N LEU A 36 1.23 25.30 13.55
CA LEU A 36 1.12 23.86 13.83
C LEU A 36 1.66 23.45 15.22
N ARG A 37 2.30 24.34 16.00
CA ARG A 37 3.19 23.90 17.08
C ARG A 37 2.53 23.39 18.37
N SER A 38 1.38 23.92 18.81
CA SER A 38 0.83 23.60 20.15
C SER A 38 -0.18 22.44 20.20
N LYS A 39 -1.16 22.39 19.28
CA LYS A 39 -2.10 21.26 19.17
C LYS A 39 -1.63 20.18 18.20
N ALA A 40 -1.03 20.57 17.06
CA ALA A 40 -0.66 19.58 16.05
C ALA A 40 0.53 18.71 16.48
N SER A 41 1.37 19.10 17.45
CA SER A 41 2.43 18.21 17.95
C SER A 41 1.90 16.89 18.50
N SER A 42 0.71 16.86 19.12
CA SER A 42 0.11 15.61 19.62
C SER A 42 -0.44 14.77 18.45
N ILE A 43 -1.24 15.39 17.57
CA ILE A 43 -1.85 14.74 16.40
C ILE A 43 -0.79 14.23 15.41
N PHE A 44 0.28 15.00 15.18
CA PHE A 44 1.41 14.64 14.33
C PHE A 44 2.17 13.44 14.89
N CYS A 45 2.47 13.42 16.20
CA CYS A 45 3.05 12.25 16.85
C CYS A 45 2.14 11.02 16.80
N LEU A 46 0.81 11.17 16.95
CA LEU A 46 -0.15 10.08 16.80
C LEU A 46 -0.20 9.56 15.36
N ASN A 47 -0.26 10.43 14.36
CA ASN A 47 -0.28 10.06 12.94
C ASN A 47 1.04 9.42 12.46
N LEU A 48 2.18 9.74 13.09
CA LEU A 48 3.45 9.04 12.86
C LEU A 48 3.56 7.72 13.65
N ARG A 49 2.82 7.51 14.74
CA ARG A 49 2.75 6.21 15.44
C ARG A 49 2.06 5.12 14.60
N HIS A 50 1.22 5.51 13.63
CA HIS A 50 0.60 4.59 12.67
C HIS A 50 1.58 4.03 11.62
N VAL A 51 2.81 4.56 11.49
CA VAL A 51 3.88 3.84 10.78
C VAL A 51 4.34 2.71 11.71
N VAL A 52 3.81 1.51 11.45
CA VAL A 52 3.88 0.33 12.32
C VAL A 52 5.30 -0.26 12.30
N SER A 53 5.72 -0.80 13.44
CA SER A 53 6.99 -1.54 13.55
C SER A 53 6.99 -2.76 12.62
N LEU A 54 7.88 -2.75 11.64
CA LEU A 54 8.04 -3.86 10.70
C LEU A 54 8.89 -4.97 11.32
N ASN A 55 8.35 -5.71 12.28
CA ASN A 55 9.09 -6.81 12.86
C ASN A 55 9.36 -7.89 11.78
N PHE A 56 10.61 -8.06 11.35
CA PHE A 56 11.03 -9.27 10.65
C PHE A 56 11.31 -10.33 11.71
N ARG A 57 10.69 -11.50 11.59
CA ARG A 57 11.13 -12.65 12.38
C ARG A 57 12.48 -13.09 11.81
N GLY A 58 13.53 -13.09 12.64
CA GLY A 58 14.51 -14.16 12.51
C GLY A 58 13.76 -15.49 12.65
N GLY A 59 14.06 -16.45 11.79
CA GLY A 59 13.42 -17.77 11.85
C GLY A 59 13.51 -18.32 13.27
N SER A 60 12.42 -18.90 13.77
CA SER A 60 12.44 -19.58 15.07
C SER A 60 13.32 -20.83 15.07
N ASP A 61 13.71 -21.29 13.87
CA ASP A 61 14.65 -22.35 13.62
C ASP A 61 15.91 -21.79 12.94
N ALA A 62 17.09 -22.18 13.43
CA ALA A 62 18.38 -21.67 12.94
C ALA A 62 18.71 -22.09 11.50
N SER A 63 17.94 -23.03 10.92
CA SER A 63 18.07 -23.50 9.55
C SER A 63 17.35 -22.64 8.50
N GLU A 64 16.63 -21.58 8.90
CA GLU A 64 15.94 -20.70 7.96
C GLU A 64 16.76 -19.46 7.58
N SER A 65 16.86 -19.22 6.27
CA SER A 65 17.49 -18.03 5.71
C SER A 65 16.49 -17.22 4.89
N LEU A 66 16.29 -15.95 5.26
CA LEU A 66 15.50 -15.00 4.47
C LEU A 66 16.29 -14.65 3.19
N VAL A 67 15.71 -14.89 2.01
CA VAL A 67 16.39 -14.73 0.71
C VAL A 67 15.80 -13.61 -0.16
N GLN A 68 14.51 -13.28 0.00
CA GLN A 68 13.89 -12.13 -0.65
C GLN A 68 12.76 -11.55 0.20
N ILE A 69 12.54 -10.24 0.07
CA ILE A 69 11.38 -9.53 0.58
C ILE A 69 10.76 -8.71 -0.55
N GLN A 70 9.45 -8.82 -0.72
CA GLN A 70 8.67 -7.97 -1.61
C GLN A 70 7.67 -7.17 -0.79
N ILE A 71 7.66 -5.85 -0.94
CA ILE A 71 6.82 -4.91 -0.17
C ILE A 71 5.95 -4.12 -1.13
N VAL A 72 4.63 -4.27 -1.01
CA VAL A 72 3.65 -3.42 -1.69
C VAL A 72 3.12 -2.43 -0.68
N HIS A 73 3.30 -1.14 -0.91
CA HIS A 73 2.92 -0.10 0.04
C HIS A 73 1.90 0.88 -0.55
N ARG A 74 0.94 1.29 0.29
CA ARG A 74 0.10 2.46 0.02
C ARG A 74 0.96 3.72 0.08
N HIS A 75 0.61 4.73 -0.69
CA HIS A 75 1.14 6.09 -0.50
C HIS A 75 0.84 6.66 0.92
N GLY A 76 1.58 7.70 1.30
CA GLY A 76 1.34 8.43 2.56
C GLY A 76 0.11 9.33 2.53
N ASP A 77 -0.10 10.11 3.60
CA ASP A 77 -1.15 11.14 3.66
C ASP A 77 -1.08 12.11 2.48
N ARG A 78 -2.25 12.44 1.93
CA ARG A 78 -2.40 13.27 0.74
C ARG A 78 -3.50 14.31 0.92
N THR A 79 -3.53 15.30 0.04
CA THR A 79 -4.73 16.10 -0.19
C THR A 79 -5.85 15.21 -0.74
N PRO A 80 -7.12 15.63 -0.60
CA PRO A 80 -8.24 14.89 -1.14
C PRO A 80 -8.14 14.80 -2.66
N ILE A 81 -8.66 13.74 -3.28
CA ILE A 81 -8.75 13.65 -4.75
C ILE A 81 -9.91 14.54 -5.21
N THR A 82 -11.05 14.46 -4.51
CA THR A 82 -12.18 15.37 -4.74
C THR A 82 -11.79 16.81 -4.34
N PRO A 83 -12.03 17.82 -5.20
CA PRO A 83 -11.77 19.22 -4.88
C PRO A 83 -12.54 19.71 -3.64
N LEU A 84 -11.81 20.20 -2.63
CA LEU A 84 -12.38 20.71 -1.38
C LEU A 84 -11.95 22.15 -1.06
N ASN A 85 -12.85 22.93 -0.49
CA ASN A 85 -12.62 24.33 -0.14
C ASN A 85 -11.91 24.53 1.22
N PRO A 86 -11.16 25.64 1.40
CA PRO A 86 -10.63 26.51 0.35
C PRO A 86 -9.35 25.89 -0.27
N TYR A 87 -9.18 26.03 -1.58
CA TYR A 87 -8.00 25.53 -2.32
C TYR A 87 -6.65 25.90 -1.67
N SER A 88 -6.52 27.14 -1.20
CA SER A 88 -5.29 27.66 -0.58
C SER A 88 -4.84 26.89 0.65
N TYR A 89 -5.79 26.33 1.42
CA TYR A 89 -5.46 25.49 2.57
C TYR A 89 -4.83 24.18 2.11
N TRP A 90 -5.44 23.47 1.16
CA TRP A 90 -4.94 22.17 0.69
C TRP A 90 -3.61 22.30 -0.05
N SER A 91 -3.44 23.36 -0.85
CA SER A 91 -2.17 23.74 -1.47
C SER A 91 -1.06 23.99 -0.43
N SER A 92 -1.38 24.58 0.73
CA SER A 92 -0.38 24.86 1.78
C SER A 92 0.16 23.60 2.50
N LEU A 93 -0.44 22.43 2.27
CA LEU A 93 0.00 21.16 2.88
C LEU A 93 1.06 20.43 2.04
N LEU A 94 1.22 20.81 0.77
CA LEU A 94 2.13 20.15 -0.17
C LEU A 94 3.60 20.46 0.15
N PRO A 95 4.53 19.51 -0.04
CA PRO A 95 5.97 19.78 0.00
C PRO A 95 6.36 20.96 -0.90
N SER A 96 7.33 21.76 -0.48
CA SER A 96 7.89 22.81 -1.36
C SER A 96 8.70 22.19 -2.50
N GLU A 97 8.83 22.93 -3.61
CA GLU A 97 9.63 22.50 -4.77
C GLU A 97 11.08 22.13 -4.38
N ASP A 98 11.71 22.86 -3.45
CA ASP A 98 13.04 22.53 -2.91
C ASP A 98 13.10 21.15 -2.22
N ILE A 99 11.99 20.68 -1.65
CA ILE A 99 11.90 19.35 -1.03
C ILE A 99 11.69 18.30 -2.12
N ILE A 100 10.84 18.58 -3.13
CA ILE A 100 10.60 17.68 -4.26
C ILE A 100 11.89 17.46 -5.07
N ALA A 101 12.62 18.53 -5.42
CA ALA A 101 13.91 18.44 -6.10
C ALA A 101 14.98 17.65 -5.31
N LYS A 102 14.91 17.66 -3.97
CA LYS A 102 15.76 16.80 -3.11
C LYS A 102 15.32 15.33 -3.09
N MET A 103 14.05 15.05 -3.38
CA MET A 103 13.51 13.69 -3.52
C MET A 103 13.78 13.11 -4.92
N ASP A 104 13.80 13.95 -5.96
CA ASP A 104 14.07 13.52 -7.33
C ASP A 104 15.47 12.92 -7.52
N ARG A 105 16.48 13.36 -6.76
CA ARG A 105 17.85 12.82 -6.79
C ARG A 105 17.95 11.32 -6.49
N PHE A 106 16.93 10.72 -5.89
CA PHE A 106 16.92 9.31 -5.49
C PHE A 106 16.53 8.37 -6.64
N ILE A 107 15.95 8.87 -7.73
CA ILE A 107 15.32 8.03 -8.75
C ILE A 107 15.63 8.43 -10.18
N VAL A 108 15.52 7.45 -11.08
CA VAL A 108 15.28 7.66 -12.52
C VAL A 108 13.89 7.09 -12.83
N LEU A 109 13.03 7.85 -13.47
CA LEU A 109 11.69 7.36 -13.86
C LEU A 109 11.75 6.64 -15.20
N CYS A 110 11.42 5.36 -15.22
CA CYS A 110 11.23 4.61 -16.45
C CYS A 110 9.78 4.78 -16.93
N ARG A 111 9.60 5.58 -17.99
CA ARG A 111 8.35 5.80 -18.72
C ARG A 111 8.56 5.43 -20.20
N ASP A 112 7.47 5.09 -20.89
CA ASP A 112 7.50 4.95 -22.34
C ASP A 112 7.39 6.36 -22.98
N GLU A 113 8.18 6.63 -24.03
CA GLU A 113 8.33 7.98 -24.61
C GLU A 113 7.07 8.54 -25.28
N THR A 114 6.08 7.68 -25.56
CA THR A 114 4.95 7.95 -26.47
C THR A 114 3.58 7.90 -25.80
N ASP A 115 3.51 7.77 -24.48
CA ASP A 115 2.25 7.57 -23.76
C ASP A 115 1.46 8.90 -23.59
N ASP A 116 0.67 9.24 -24.61
CA ASP A 116 -0.54 10.08 -24.49
C ASP A 116 -1.66 9.33 -23.71
N LYS A 117 -1.28 8.64 -22.62
CA LYS A 117 -2.20 7.87 -21.78
C LYS A 117 -3.23 8.80 -21.15
N SER A 118 -4.50 8.42 -21.27
CA SER A 118 -5.60 9.13 -20.61
C SER A 118 -5.34 9.24 -19.12
N VAL A 119 -5.23 10.47 -18.61
CA VAL A 119 -4.95 10.72 -17.19
C VAL A 119 -6.10 10.14 -16.35
N HIS A 120 -5.82 9.01 -15.69
CA HIS A 120 -6.76 8.31 -14.83
C HIS A 120 -7.33 9.28 -13.78
N GLY A 121 -8.66 9.41 -13.67
CA GLY A 121 -9.31 10.48 -12.89
C GLY A 121 -8.85 10.59 -11.42
N ALA A 122 -8.50 9.46 -10.80
CA ALA A 122 -7.90 9.42 -9.46
C ALA A 122 -6.49 10.06 -9.35
N ALA A 123 -5.88 10.58 -10.41
CA ALA A 123 -4.61 11.31 -10.37
C ALA A 123 -4.71 12.65 -9.61
N GLY A 124 -5.91 13.25 -9.60
CA GLY A 124 -6.18 14.55 -8.97
C GLY A 124 -5.69 15.74 -9.80
N VAL A 125 -6.27 16.91 -9.54
CA VAL A 125 -6.07 18.14 -10.32
C VAL A 125 -5.48 19.25 -9.44
N GLY A 126 -4.45 19.95 -9.92
CA GLY A 126 -3.79 21.01 -9.15
C GLY A 126 -3.21 20.49 -7.84
N CYS A 127 -3.64 21.07 -6.70
CA CYS A 127 -3.22 20.61 -5.39
C CYS A 127 -3.91 19.32 -4.89
N TYR A 128 -4.96 18.85 -5.55
CA TYR A 128 -5.75 17.69 -5.13
C TYR A 128 -5.11 16.37 -5.58
N GLY A 129 -5.27 15.32 -4.77
CA GLY A 129 -4.69 13.99 -4.98
C GLY A 129 -3.17 13.89 -4.81
N LYS A 130 -2.52 14.93 -4.29
CA LYS A 130 -1.05 15.05 -4.13
C LYS A 130 -0.59 14.70 -2.71
N LEU A 131 0.60 14.12 -2.57
CA LEU A 131 1.18 13.79 -1.27
C LEU A 131 1.44 15.06 -0.45
N THR A 132 1.16 15.05 0.87
CA THR A 132 1.47 16.18 1.75
C THR A 132 2.87 16.07 2.35
N HIS A 133 3.32 17.12 3.03
CA HIS A 133 4.47 17.05 3.94
C HIS A 133 4.34 15.90 4.96
N LEU A 134 3.15 15.68 5.53
CA LEU A 134 2.91 14.58 6.48
C LEU A 134 3.05 13.22 5.78
N GLY A 135 2.51 13.07 4.57
CA GLY A 135 2.65 11.86 3.77
C GLY A 135 4.09 11.55 3.44
N LEU A 136 4.85 12.54 2.96
CA LEU A 136 6.28 12.35 2.67
C LEU A 136 7.06 11.89 3.91
N LEU A 137 6.80 12.50 5.08
CA LEU A 137 7.44 12.12 6.35
C LEU A 137 7.03 10.71 6.83
N GLN A 138 5.79 10.29 6.59
CA GLN A 138 5.36 8.89 6.83
C GLN A 138 6.16 7.92 5.95
N MET A 139 6.39 8.25 4.68
CA MET A 139 7.13 7.39 3.75
C MET A 139 8.64 7.34 4.06
N VAL A 140 9.26 8.46 4.43
CA VAL A 140 10.64 8.49 4.94
C VAL A 140 10.77 7.64 6.19
N LYS A 141 9.83 7.78 7.14
CA LYS A 141 9.83 6.92 8.33
C LYS A 141 9.67 5.44 7.97
N LEU A 142 8.80 5.10 7.01
CA LEU A 142 8.63 3.72 6.56
C LEU A 142 9.92 3.15 5.97
N GLY A 143 10.61 3.91 5.09
CA GLY A 143 11.92 3.52 4.55
C GLY A 143 12.95 3.24 5.65
N SER A 144 13.04 4.13 6.63
CA SER A 144 13.92 3.94 7.79
C SER A 144 13.54 2.71 8.61
N SER A 145 12.25 2.44 8.82
CA SER A 145 11.79 1.22 9.49
C SER A 145 12.12 -0.05 8.70
N ILE A 146 12.00 -0.04 7.37
CA ILE A 146 12.45 -1.18 6.53
C ILE A 146 13.96 -1.42 6.75
N ARG A 147 14.78 -0.36 6.75
CA ARG A 147 16.23 -0.48 6.98
C ARG A 147 16.57 -1.03 8.35
N SER A 148 16.03 -0.44 9.42
CA SER A 148 16.30 -0.87 10.81
C SER A 148 15.93 -2.34 11.00
N SER A 149 14.74 -2.73 10.54
CA SER A 149 14.26 -4.09 10.74
C SER A 149 15.01 -5.12 9.88
N LEU A 150 15.53 -4.73 8.70
CA LEU A 150 16.47 -5.54 7.93
C LEU A 150 17.79 -5.78 8.69
N ASP A 151 18.35 -4.73 9.31
CA ASP A 151 19.59 -4.83 10.09
C ASP A 151 19.43 -5.67 11.37
N GLU A 152 18.25 -5.63 12.00
CA GLU A 152 17.92 -6.47 13.16
C GLU A 152 17.75 -7.97 12.82
N CYS A 153 17.54 -8.33 11.56
CA CYS A 153 17.32 -9.70 11.12
C CYS A 153 18.63 -10.51 11.04
N GLN A 154 18.83 -11.40 12.02
CA GLN A 154 20.15 -11.98 12.36
C GLN A 154 20.80 -12.95 11.35
N SER A 155 20.09 -13.46 10.32
CA SER A 155 20.64 -14.47 9.39
C SER A 155 20.56 -14.12 7.89
N GLY A 156 19.50 -13.43 7.47
CA GLY A 156 19.23 -13.08 6.06
C GLY A 156 19.09 -11.58 5.79
N GLY A 157 18.33 -10.84 6.60
CA GLY A 157 18.03 -9.42 6.32
C GLY A 157 19.27 -8.53 6.26
N LYS A 158 20.28 -8.73 7.13
CA LYS A 158 21.56 -8.02 7.01
C LYS A 158 22.24 -8.26 5.65
N LYS A 159 22.17 -9.47 5.08
CA LYS A 159 22.74 -9.78 3.76
C LYS A 159 21.99 -9.08 2.64
N ILE A 160 20.65 -9.03 2.72
CA ILE A 160 19.80 -8.27 1.79
C ILE A 160 20.19 -6.79 1.85
N LEU A 161 20.28 -6.20 3.04
CA LEU A 161 20.64 -4.79 3.21
C LEU A 161 22.07 -4.50 2.72
N SER A 162 23.06 -5.33 3.06
CA SER A 162 24.43 -5.15 2.55
C SER A 162 24.54 -5.29 1.03
N ALA A 163 23.71 -6.13 0.40
CA ALA A 163 23.64 -6.21 -1.06
C ALA A 163 23.02 -4.95 -1.68
N VAL A 164 21.94 -4.43 -1.08
CA VAL A 164 21.30 -3.16 -1.49
C VAL A 164 22.24 -1.96 -1.28
N ASP A 165 22.95 -1.88 -0.16
CA ASP A 165 23.90 -0.80 0.13
C ASP A 165 25.14 -0.86 -0.81
N ALA A 166 25.54 -2.06 -1.26
CA ALA A 166 26.67 -2.23 -2.18
C ALA A 166 26.33 -1.95 -3.65
N ASP A 167 25.14 -2.34 -4.10
CA ASP A 167 24.64 -2.08 -5.46
C ASP A 167 23.10 -1.99 -5.42
N PRO A 168 22.54 -0.77 -5.23
CA PRO A 168 21.10 -0.57 -5.23
C PRO A 168 20.46 -0.93 -6.56
N VAL A 169 21.12 -0.62 -7.68
CA VAL A 169 20.57 -0.81 -9.03
C VAL A 169 20.30 -2.28 -9.32
N ARG A 170 21.22 -3.17 -8.91
CA ARG A 170 21.07 -4.62 -9.08
C ARG A 170 20.20 -5.27 -8.00
N ASN A 171 20.26 -4.79 -6.75
CA ASN A 171 19.68 -5.51 -5.60
C ASN A 171 18.34 -4.96 -5.09
N LEU A 172 17.90 -3.79 -5.59
CA LEU A 172 16.63 -3.16 -5.24
C LEU A 172 15.79 -2.90 -6.50
N ARG A 173 14.74 -3.71 -6.71
CA ARG A 173 13.76 -3.46 -7.78
C ARG A 173 12.67 -2.52 -7.28
N VAL A 174 12.40 -1.43 -8.00
CA VAL A 174 11.34 -0.49 -7.64
C VAL A 174 10.33 -0.35 -8.79
N VAL A 175 9.06 -0.43 -8.43
CA VAL A 175 7.91 -0.23 -9.32
C VAL A 175 6.94 0.74 -8.64
N SER A 176 6.27 1.59 -9.40
CA SER A 176 5.22 2.47 -8.88
C SER A 176 4.08 2.57 -9.89
N THR A 177 2.90 2.95 -9.44
CA THR A 177 1.90 3.55 -10.35
C THR A 177 2.34 4.97 -10.72
N ASP A 178 2.00 5.45 -11.91
CA ASP A 178 2.37 6.77 -12.45
C ASP A 178 1.49 7.91 -11.91
N PHE A 179 1.21 7.88 -10.60
CA PHE A 179 0.62 9.00 -9.90
C PHE A 179 1.70 9.76 -9.15
N ALA A 180 1.70 11.09 -9.23
CA ALA A 180 2.66 11.94 -8.52
C ALA A 180 2.76 11.62 -7.01
N ARG A 181 1.65 11.18 -6.37
CA ARG A 181 1.64 10.78 -4.95
C ARG A 181 2.32 9.45 -4.65
N THR A 182 2.32 8.47 -5.57
CA THR A 182 2.98 7.17 -5.39
C THR A 182 4.45 7.26 -5.75
N ILE A 183 4.80 8.00 -6.81
CA ILE A 183 6.19 8.37 -7.12
C ILE A 183 6.84 9.10 -5.94
N LEU A 184 6.25 10.21 -5.46
CA LEU A 184 6.80 10.95 -4.32
C LEU A 184 6.77 10.12 -3.01
N SER A 185 5.88 9.14 -2.91
CA SER A 185 5.91 8.18 -1.79
C SER A 185 7.09 7.23 -1.88
N VAL A 186 7.41 6.68 -3.06
CA VAL A 186 8.53 5.75 -3.19
C VAL A 186 9.87 6.47 -3.08
N GLN A 187 9.99 7.71 -3.58
CA GLN A 187 11.14 8.57 -3.28
C GLN A 187 11.32 8.77 -1.77
N GLY A 188 10.23 9.01 -1.03
CA GLY A 188 10.26 9.07 0.44
C GLY A 188 10.77 7.77 1.07
N VAL A 189 10.27 6.61 0.64
CA VAL A 189 10.77 5.30 1.11
C VAL A 189 12.26 5.13 0.82
N LEU A 190 12.71 5.45 -0.40
CA LEU A 190 14.12 5.35 -0.79
C LEU A 190 15.01 6.28 0.03
N ALA A 191 14.57 7.51 0.31
CA ALA A 191 15.29 8.45 1.18
C ALA A 191 15.44 7.93 2.61
N GLY A 192 14.42 7.27 3.15
CA GLY A 192 14.49 6.62 4.46
C GLY A 192 15.32 5.34 4.50
N LEU A 193 15.27 4.56 3.42
CA LEU A 193 15.92 3.25 3.28
C LEU A 193 17.43 3.39 3.04
N LEU A 194 17.81 4.17 2.03
CA LEU A 194 19.20 4.30 1.58
C LEU A 194 19.97 5.38 2.35
N GLY A 195 19.28 6.43 2.84
CA GLY A 195 19.88 7.54 3.60
C GLY A 195 20.35 8.69 2.72
N GLU A 196 21.30 9.51 3.20
CA GLU A 196 21.76 10.69 2.47
C GLU A 196 22.82 10.40 1.40
N GLU A 197 23.57 9.30 1.52
CA GLU A 197 24.77 8.93 0.75
C GLU A 197 24.48 8.03 -0.47
N VAL A 198 23.40 8.31 -1.20
CA VAL A 198 23.02 7.51 -2.38
C VAL A 198 24.03 7.69 -3.51
N VAL A 199 24.76 6.62 -3.83
CA VAL A 199 25.84 6.60 -4.83
C VAL A 199 25.31 6.73 -6.27
N ALA A 200 24.15 6.14 -6.55
CA ALA A 200 23.47 6.20 -7.84
C ALA A 200 21.93 6.22 -7.64
N PRO A 201 21.18 6.96 -8.46
CA PRO A 201 19.71 6.95 -8.42
C PRO A 201 19.16 5.56 -8.80
N VAL A 202 18.00 5.22 -8.27
CA VAL A 202 17.34 3.91 -8.49
C VAL A 202 16.28 4.02 -9.58
N ASP A 203 16.28 3.08 -10.53
CA ASP A 203 15.23 3.01 -11.55
C ASP A 203 13.87 2.69 -10.93
N VAL A 204 12.88 3.55 -11.17
CA VAL A 204 11.49 3.40 -10.75
C VAL A 204 10.62 3.22 -11.98
N ASP A 205 10.15 1.99 -12.17
CA ASP A 205 9.30 1.64 -13.31
C ASP A 205 7.84 2.04 -13.07
N VAL A 206 7.28 2.91 -13.92
CA VAL A 206 5.90 3.41 -13.77
C VAL A 206 4.95 3.02 -14.91
N ARG A 207 5.48 2.34 -15.94
CA ARG A 207 4.75 1.97 -17.17
C ARG A 207 3.57 1.04 -16.93
N HIS A 208 3.65 0.24 -15.87
CA HIS A 208 2.74 -0.86 -15.56
C HIS A 208 1.59 -0.47 -14.62
N THR A 209 1.22 0.81 -14.57
CA THR A 209 0.17 1.35 -13.69
C THR A 209 -1.11 0.52 -13.71
N ASP A 210 -1.60 0.19 -14.90
CA ASP A 210 -2.87 -0.52 -15.09
C ASP A 210 -2.85 -1.95 -14.56
N PHE A 211 -1.67 -2.55 -14.36
CA PHE A 211 -1.51 -3.89 -13.78
C PHE A 211 -1.37 -3.90 -12.25
N ILE A 212 -1.10 -2.73 -11.65
CA ILE A 212 -0.88 -2.57 -10.20
C ILE A 212 -2.18 -2.17 -9.48
N ILE A 213 -3.10 -1.48 -10.15
CA ILE A 213 -4.42 -1.11 -9.58
C ILE A 213 -5.49 -2.17 -9.91
N PRO A 214 -6.44 -2.45 -9.00
CA PRO A 214 -7.56 -3.37 -9.26
C PRO A 214 -8.58 -2.81 -10.24
N ASP A 215 -8.71 -1.48 -10.29
CA ASP A 215 -9.76 -0.73 -10.98
C ASP A 215 -9.21 0.21 -12.07
N PRO A 216 -8.44 -0.27 -13.06
CA PRO A 216 -7.93 0.58 -14.12
C PRO A 216 -9.06 1.21 -14.94
N GLN A 217 -8.74 2.32 -15.60
CA GLN A 217 -9.67 3.11 -16.40
C GLN A 217 -9.06 3.36 -17.79
N PRO A 218 -9.51 2.66 -18.85
CA PRO A 218 -10.59 1.67 -18.86
C PRO A 218 -10.24 0.37 -18.10
N ARG A 219 -11.26 -0.42 -17.75
CA ARG A 219 -11.08 -1.78 -17.20
C ARG A 219 -10.38 -2.69 -18.22
N ARG A 220 -9.63 -3.69 -17.73
CA ARG A 220 -8.80 -4.56 -18.59
C ARG A 220 -9.63 -5.47 -19.50
N SER A 221 -10.82 -5.89 -19.06
CA SER A 221 -11.72 -6.74 -19.84
C SER A 221 -13.18 -6.35 -19.63
N VAL A 222 -14.02 -6.69 -20.62
CA VAL A 222 -15.49 -6.56 -20.52
C VAL A 222 -16.03 -7.46 -19.40
N GLU A 223 -15.47 -8.66 -19.26
CA GLU A 223 -15.80 -9.59 -18.17
C GLU A 223 -15.63 -8.96 -16.79
N GLN A 224 -14.58 -8.17 -16.56
CA GLN A 224 -14.40 -7.47 -15.30
C GLN A 224 -15.57 -6.50 -15.04
N ILE A 225 -15.99 -5.73 -16.04
CA ILE A 225 -17.12 -4.78 -15.92
C ILE A 225 -18.42 -5.53 -15.61
N GLU A 226 -18.70 -6.61 -16.33
CA GLU A 226 -19.92 -7.42 -16.15
C GLU A 226 -19.97 -8.08 -14.77
N LEU A 227 -18.84 -8.64 -14.31
CA LEU A 227 -18.74 -9.28 -13.01
C LEU A 227 -18.77 -8.27 -11.85
N GLU A 228 -18.13 -7.11 -11.99
CA GLU A 228 -18.25 -6.01 -11.01
C GLU A 228 -19.73 -5.59 -10.85
N LYS A 229 -20.47 -5.47 -11.96
CA LYS A 229 -21.88 -5.12 -11.95
C LYS A 229 -22.75 -6.19 -11.27
N VAL A 230 -22.62 -7.46 -11.65
CA VAL A 230 -23.43 -8.55 -11.07
C VAL A 230 -23.20 -8.66 -9.55
N LEU A 231 -21.94 -8.63 -9.10
CA LEU A 231 -21.62 -8.71 -7.67
C LEU A 231 -22.07 -7.46 -6.89
N GLN A 232 -22.15 -6.30 -7.55
CA GLN A 232 -22.69 -5.08 -6.95
C GLN A 232 -24.21 -5.16 -6.77
N GLU A 233 -24.93 -5.70 -7.76
CA GLU A 233 -26.38 -5.97 -7.68
C GLU A 233 -26.71 -7.02 -6.60
N GLU A 234 -25.93 -8.12 -6.51
CA GLU A 234 -26.06 -9.13 -5.44
C GLU A 234 -25.81 -8.53 -4.04
N LEU A 235 -24.79 -7.67 -3.90
CA LEU A 235 -24.42 -7.02 -2.65
C LEU A 235 -25.49 -6.07 -2.12
N GLU A 236 -26.22 -5.41 -3.04
CA GLU A 236 -27.34 -4.53 -2.72
C GLU A 236 -28.63 -5.33 -2.44
N GLY A 237 -28.84 -6.45 -3.14
CA GLY A 237 -30.07 -7.25 -3.05
C GLY A 237 -30.16 -8.23 -1.87
N GLU A 238 -29.14 -9.06 -1.62
CA GLU A 238 -29.36 -10.27 -0.82
C GLU A 238 -29.16 -10.15 0.70
N LYS A 239 -28.21 -9.33 1.17
CA LYS A 239 -27.61 -9.52 2.51
C LYS A 239 -27.38 -8.28 3.35
N MET A 240 -27.68 -7.08 2.86
CA MET A 240 -27.44 -5.85 3.62
C MET A 240 -28.68 -5.04 4.00
N GLY A 241 -29.86 -5.25 3.40
CA GLY A 241 -31.15 -4.58 3.71
C GLY A 241 -31.07 -3.38 4.66
N GLU A 242 -31.26 -3.64 5.96
CA GLU A 242 -31.25 -2.61 7.02
C GLU A 242 -29.92 -1.84 7.16
N GLU A 243 -28.76 -2.51 7.08
CA GLU A 243 -27.44 -1.84 7.10
C GLU A 243 -27.25 -0.98 5.84
N ASN A 244 -27.68 -1.46 4.67
CA ASN A 244 -27.59 -0.70 3.42
C ASN A 244 -28.48 0.53 3.48
N ASP A 245 -29.73 0.41 3.91
CA ASP A 245 -30.70 1.51 3.98
C ASP A 245 -30.27 2.59 4.99
N GLU A 246 -29.76 2.19 6.16
CA GLU A 246 -29.18 3.12 7.13
C GLU A 246 -27.97 3.86 6.52
N MET A 247 -27.09 3.13 5.83
CA MET A 247 -25.91 3.71 5.20
C MET A 247 -26.27 4.60 4.02
N GLN A 248 -27.21 4.24 3.14
CA GLN A 248 -27.68 5.11 2.06
C GLN A 248 -28.29 6.40 2.61
N THR A 249 -29.08 6.31 3.68
CA THR A 249 -29.58 7.49 4.42
C THR A 249 -28.43 8.36 4.94
N LEU A 250 -27.39 7.74 5.48
CA LEU A 250 -26.18 8.43 5.95
C LEU A 250 -25.37 9.06 4.80
N ARG A 251 -25.25 8.41 3.62
CA ARG A 251 -24.59 8.93 2.41
C ARG A 251 -25.25 10.20 1.91
N LEU A 252 -26.59 10.18 1.80
CA LEU A 252 -27.39 11.33 1.39
C LEU A 252 -27.21 12.51 2.37
N ARG A 253 -27.36 12.24 3.68
CA ARG A 253 -27.19 13.24 4.74
C ARG A 253 -25.79 13.85 4.74
N LEU A 254 -24.74 13.04 4.63
CA LEU A 254 -23.35 13.51 4.63
C LEU A 254 -23.00 14.29 3.36
N SER A 255 -23.53 13.88 2.20
CA SER A 255 -23.38 14.65 0.96
C SER A 255 -23.99 16.05 1.11
N SER A 256 -25.22 16.16 1.65
CA SER A 256 -25.84 17.45 1.96
C SER A 256 -24.95 18.29 2.87
N ILE A 257 -24.54 17.74 4.02
CA ILE A 257 -23.67 18.44 5.00
C ILE A 257 -22.39 18.99 4.33
N LEU A 258 -21.76 18.22 3.44
CA LEU A 258 -20.53 18.65 2.76
C LEU A 258 -20.74 19.78 1.73
N TYR A 259 -21.92 19.86 1.10
CA TYR A 259 -22.30 20.99 0.25
C TYR A 259 -22.81 22.20 1.06
N ASP A 260 -23.65 21.98 2.06
CA ASP A 260 -24.25 23.02 2.91
C ASP A 260 -23.20 23.80 3.71
N HIS A 261 -22.08 23.16 4.04
CA HIS A 261 -20.92 23.80 4.69
C HIS A 261 -19.86 24.35 3.71
N ASP A 262 -20.11 24.35 2.38
CA ASP A 262 -19.16 24.74 1.33
C ASP A 262 -17.79 24.05 1.49
N ILE A 263 -17.80 22.73 1.74
CA ILE A 263 -16.58 21.94 1.89
C ILE A 263 -16.17 21.32 0.55
N VAL A 264 -17.12 20.84 -0.25
CA VAL A 264 -16.84 20.33 -1.61
C VAL A 264 -16.97 21.47 -2.62
N ASP A 265 -15.91 21.72 -3.40
CA ASP A 265 -15.99 22.62 -4.55
C ASP A 265 -16.73 21.90 -5.68
N LEU A 266 -18.06 21.99 -5.64
CA LEU A 266 -18.96 21.34 -6.60
C LEU A 266 -18.61 21.70 -8.05
N LYS A 267 -18.18 22.95 -8.31
CA LYS A 267 -17.83 23.39 -9.66
C LYS A 267 -16.54 22.73 -10.13
N ALA A 268 -15.49 22.72 -9.31
CA ALA A 268 -14.25 22.03 -9.66
C ALA A 268 -14.44 20.51 -9.76
N MET A 269 -15.26 19.91 -8.89
CA MET A 269 -15.57 18.48 -8.92
C MET A 269 -16.28 18.07 -10.22
N LEU A 270 -17.34 18.79 -10.61
CA LEU A 270 -18.07 18.53 -11.86
C LEU A 270 -17.17 18.73 -13.08
N ASN A 271 -16.37 19.79 -13.11
CA ASN A 271 -15.42 20.04 -14.19
C ASN A 271 -14.31 18.98 -14.31
N ALA A 272 -13.91 18.36 -13.21
CA ALA A 272 -12.85 17.37 -13.19
C ALA A 272 -13.32 15.96 -13.58
N GLY A 273 -14.64 15.71 -13.65
CA GLY A 273 -15.19 14.42 -14.08
C GLY A 273 -14.79 13.23 -13.21
N ILE A 274 -14.42 13.47 -11.94
CA ILE A 274 -13.77 12.47 -11.08
C ILE A 274 -14.77 11.42 -10.63
N SER A 275 -14.69 10.24 -11.23
CA SER A 275 -15.22 8.98 -10.69
C SER A 275 -14.06 8.01 -10.44
N PHE A 276 -14.11 7.28 -9.33
CA PHE A 276 -13.19 6.17 -9.00
C PHE A 276 -13.88 5.23 -8.01
N GLY A 277 -13.64 3.93 -8.16
CA GLY A 277 -14.38 2.89 -7.44
C GLY A 277 -14.68 1.67 -8.32
N VAL A 278 -14.99 0.57 -7.66
CA VAL A 278 -15.53 -0.67 -8.25
C VAL A 278 -17.04 -0.63 -8.10
N GLY A 279 -17.78 -0.67 -9.21
CA GLY A 279 -19.25 -0.62 -9.20
C GLY A 279 -19.86 0.70 -8.69
N GLU A 280 -19.14 1.84 -8.78
CA GLU A 280 -19.60 3.16 -8.32
C GLU A 280 -19.98 4.11 -9.48
N ASP A 281 -20.54 3.57 -10.57
CA ASP A 281 -21.07 4.39 -11.68
C ASP A 281 -22.40 5.04 -11.29
N LEU A 282 -22.48 6.36 -11.40
CA LEU A 282 -23.70 7.12 -11.11
C LEU A 282 -24.80 6.83 -12.14
N SER A 283 -26.04 6.71 -11.67
CA SER A 283 -27.20 6.73 -12.56
C SER A 283 -27.38 8.09 -13.23
N ASP A 284 -28.03 8.13 -14.40
CA ASP A 284 -28.29 9.41 -15.08
C ASP A 284 -29.24 10.33 -14.29
N ALA A 285 -30.06 9.77 -13.40
CA ALA A 285 -30.87 10.55 -12.46
C ALA A 285 -29.99 11.28 -11.43
N GLU A 286 -28.99 10.60 -10.84
CA GLU A 286 -28.05 11.21 -9.89
C GLU A 286 -27.14 12.24 -10.54
N LYS A 287 -26.69 12.01 -11.79
CA LYS A 287 -25.88 12.98 -12.56
C LYS A 287 -26.61 14.31 -12.80
N ASN A 288 -27.94 14.27 -12.93
CA ASN A 288 -28.78 15.45 -13.21
C ASN A 288 -29.33 16.13 -11.95
N ALA A 289 -29.02 15.63 -10.75
CA ALA A 289 -29.44 16.25 -9.50
C ALA A 289 -28.71 17.59 -9.25
N ARG A 290 -29.39 18.56 -8.63
CA ARG A 290 -28.80 19.86 -8.26
C ARG A 290 -27.55 19.72 -7.37
N TYR A 291 -27.53 18.70 -6.54
CA TYR A 291 -26.37 18.24 -5.78
C TYR A 291 -26.20 16.74 -6.06
N PRO A 292 -25.14 16.31 -6.77
CA PRO A 292 -24.91 14.90 -7.00
C PRO A 292 -24.53 14.22 -5.67
N VAL A 293 -25.04 13.02 -5.45
CA VAL A 293 -24.70 12.22 -4.27
C VAL A 293 -23.25 11.79 -4.38
N LEU A 294 -22.43 12.03 -3.35
CA LEU A 294 -21.04 11.61 -3.35
C LEU A 294 -20.96 10.08 -3.29
N GLN A 295 -20.09 9.48 -4.10
CA GLN A 295 -19.89 8.03 -4.08
C GLN A 295 -19.16 7.58 -2.81
N TRP A 296 -19.27 6.29 -2.48
CA TRP A 296 -18.72 5.74 -1.23
C TRP A 296 -17.20 5.88 -1.15
N GLY A 297 -16.49 5.65 -2.26
CA GLY A 297 -15.07 5.95 -2.39
C GLY A 297 -14.75 7.42 -2.07
N GLN A 298 -15.43 8.36 -2.75
CA GLN A 298 -15.25 9.80 -2.53
C GLN A 298 -15.58 10.24 -1.09
N LEU A 299 -16.68 9.76 -0.52
CA LEU A 299 -17.13 10.17 0.81
C LEU A 299 -16.18 9.69 1.91
N SER A 300 -15.76 8.42 1.86
CA SER A 300 -14.72 7.86 2.74
C SER A 300 -13.41 8.65 2.66
N GLU A 301 -13.01 8.99 1.44
CA GLU A 301 -11.79 9.71 1.08
C GLU A 301 -11.75 11.14 1.63
N ILE A 302 -12.82 11.91 1.38
CA ILE A 302 -13.03 13.27 1.89
C ILE A 302 -13.04 13.28 3.42
N LEU A 303 -13.87 12.45 4.03
CA LEU A 303 -14.03 12.39 5.48
C LEU A 303 -12.72 12.01 6.19
N LYS A 304 -11.94 11.09 5.61
CA LYS A 304 -10.63 10.73 6.18
C LYS A 304 -9.63 11.88 6.09
N CYS A 305 -9.59 12.60 4.97
CA CYS A 305 -8.74 13.78 4.81
C CYS A 305 -9.09 14.86 5.84
N LEU A 306 -10.38 15.18 6.02
CA LEU A 306 -10.89 16.15 7.00
C LEU A 306 -10.60 15.73 8.45
N GLN A 307 -10.81 14.45 8.79
CA GLN A 307 -10.54 13.91 10.13
C GLN A 307 -9.07 14.09 10.55
N ILE A 308 -8.13 13.75 9.67
CA ILE A 308 -6.68 13.86 9.94
C ILE A 308 -6.25 15.31 10.22
N ARG A 309 -7.05 16.27 9.76
CA ARG A 309 -6.77 17.71 9.78
C ARG A 309 -7.60 18.49 10.80
N ASP A 310 -8.43 17.82 11.60
CA ASP A 310 -9.36 18.44 12.56
C ASP A 310 -10.31 19.44 11.88
N ARG A 311 -10.82 19.07 10.69
CA ARG A 311 -11.69 19.89 9.82
C ARG A 311 -13.04 19.26 9.49
N LEU A 312 -13.51 18.30 10.30
CA LEU A 312 -14.84 17.74 10.12
C LEU A 312 -15.93 18.79 10.41
N PRO A 313 -17.08 18.74 9.72
CA PRO A 313 -18.26 19.52 10.12
C PRO A 313 -18.64 19.25 11.59
N PRO A 314 -19.20 20.22 12.34
CA PRO A 314 -19.56 20.02 13.75
C PRO A 314 -20.56 18.87 14.01
N SER A 315 -21.30 18.46 12.98
CA SER A 315 -22.28 17.36 13.00
C SER A 315 -21.69 15.99 12.61
N VAL A 316 -20.38 15.91 12.33
CA VAL A 316 -19.67 14.71 11.87
C VAL A 316 -18.51 14.40 12.80
N ASP A 317 -18.65 13.36 13.61
CA ASP A 317 -17.61 12.91 14.54
C ASP A 317 -16.74 11.79 13.96
N ALA A 318 -15.71 11.38 14.72
CA ALA A 318 -14.81 10.30 14.33
C ALA A 318 -15.48 8.92 14.22
N GLY A 319 -16.61 8.69 14.91
CA GLY A 319 -17.40 7.46 14.82
C GLY A 319 -18.12 7.36 13.48
N ILE A 320 -18.70 8.46 13.00
CA ILE A 320 -19.31 8.54 11.66
C ILE A 320 -18.25 8.31 10.57
N VAL A 321 -17.07 8.94 10.69
CA VAL A 321 -15.96 8.69 9.75
C VAL A 321 -15.55 7.22 9.76
N SER A 322 -15.43 6.61 10.95
CA SER A 322 -15.11 5.18 11.07
C SER A 322 -16.18 4.31 10.39
N LYS A 323 -17.47 4.57 10.63
CA LYS A 323 -18.58 3.82 10.02
C LYS A 323 -18.55 3.88 8.49
N VAL A 324 -18.34 5.07 7.89
CA VAL A 324 -18.22 5.22 6.43
C VAL A 324 -16.99 4.50 5.87
N VAL A 325 -15.82 4.66 6.50
CA VAL A 325 -14.57 4.02 6.05
C VAL A 325 -14.68 2.50 6.13
N SER A 326 -15.19 1.96 7.22
CA SER A 326 -15.40 0.51 7.41
C SER A 326 -16.44 -0.05 6.44
N TYR A 327 -17.54 0.66 6.20
CA TYR A 327 -18.55 0.25 5.22
C TYR A 327 -17.98 0.22 3.79
N THR A 328 -17.24 1.26 3.39
CA THR A 328 -16.58 1.33 2.08
C THR A 328 -15.57 0.19 1.92
N GLY A 329 -14.76 -0.08 2.95
CA GLY A 329 -13.86 -1.25 2.96
C GLY A 329 -14.60 -2.58 2.91
N GLY A 330 -15.71 -2.71 3.63
CA GLY A 330 -16.59 -3.87 3.60
C GLY A 330 -17.13 -4.16 2.20
N ARG A 331 -17.54 -3.13 1.44
CA ARG A 331 -17.93 -3.27 0.02
C ARG A 331 -16.77 -3.82 -0.82
N TRP A 332 -15.62 -3.17 -0.79
CA TRP A 332 -14.42 -3.60 -1.54
C TRP A 332 -13.99 -5.03 -1.21
N PHE A 333 -13.93 -5.40 0.08
CA PHE A 333 -13.62 -6.77 0.49
C PHE A 333 -14.69 -7.79 0.09
N ARG A 334 -15.99 -7.45 0.11
CA ARG A 334 -17.06 -8.37 -0.33
C ARG A 334 -17.00 -8.62 -1.84
N LEU A 335 -16.78 -7.58 -2.65
CA LEU A 335 -16.65 -7.70 -4.11
C LEU A 335 -15.38 -8.51 -4.47
N LEU A 336 -14.21 -8.11 -3.96
CA LEU A 336 -12.95 -8.80 -4.24
C LEU A 336 -12.81 -10.16 -3.52
N ARG A 337 -13.71 -10.55 -2.62
CA ARG A 337 -13.79 -11.94 -2.13
C ARG A 337 -14.29 -12.90 -3.20
N ASN A 338 -14.95 -12.41 -4.26
CA ASN A 338 -15.15 -13.23 -5.44
C ASN A 338 -13.79 -13.48 -6.10
N GLU A 339 -13.38 -14.74 -6.10
CA GLU A 339 -12.05 -15.14 -6.55
C GLU A 339 -11.79 -14.79 -8.02
N ARG A 340 -12.80 -14.91 -8.88
CA ARG A 340 -12.70 -14.55 -10.30
C ARG A 340 -12.47 -13.05 -10.46
N LEU A 341 -13.21 -12.21 -9.74
CA LEU A 341 -13.00 -10.76 -9.77
C LEU A 341 -11.61 -10.38 -9.22
N ALA A 342 -11.14 -10.99 -8.14
CA ALA A 342 -9.79 -10.74 -7.60
C ALA A 342 -8.68 -11.08 -8.61
N ARG A 343 -8.82 -12.21 -9.32
CA ARG A 343 -7.89 -12.62 -10.39
C ARG A 343 -7.91 -11.64 -11.56
N LEU A 344 -9.08 -11.18 -12.01
CA LEU A 344 -9.18 -10.15 -13.06
C LEU A 344 -8.57 -8.82 -12.62
N ALA A 345 -8.84 -8.39 -11.39
CA ALA A 345 -8.44 -7.10 -10.85
C ALA A 345 -6.94 -7.00 -10.52
N VAL A 346 -6.34 -7.97 -9.82
CA VAL A 346 -4.92 -7.92 -9.39
C VAL A 346 -4.08 -9.13 -9.78
N GLY A 347 -4.62 -10.06 -10.56
CA GLY A 347 -3.90 -11.26 -11.00
C GLY A 347 -2.58 -11.01 -11.75
N PRO A 348 -2.43 -9.96 -12.59
CA PRO A 348 -1.15 -9.58 -13.18
C PRO A 348 -0.06 -9.28 -12.13
N LEU A 349 -0.35 -8.43 -11.14
CA LEU A 349 0.58 -8.11 -10.05
C LEU A 349 0.88 -9.34 -9.18
N ALA A 350 -0.14 -10.14 -8.85
CA ALA A 350 0.04 -11.35 -8.05
C ALA A 350 0.90 -12.41 -8.78
N ARG A 351 0.74 -12.55 -10.10
CA ARG A 351 1.63 -13.36 -10.96
C ARG A 351 3.06 -12.83 -10.90
N TRP A 352 3.27 -11.53 -11.12
CA TRP A 352 4.60 -10.93 -11.08
C TRP A 352 5.31 -11.17 -9.74
N ILE A 353 4.60 -10.96 -8.62
CA ILE A 353 5.09 -11.24 -7.24
C ILE A 353 5.57 -12.68 -7.09
N VAL A 354 4.76 -13.67 -7.49
CA VAL A 354 5.11 -15.08 -7.34
C VAL A 354 6.24 -15.49 -8.29
N TRP A 355 6.30 -14.98 -9.52
CA TRP A 355 7.39 -15.30 -10.45
C TRP A 355 8.73 -14.69 -10.01
N ASN A 356 8.73 -13.52 -9.36
CA ASN A 356 9.94 -12.96 -8.75
C ASN A 356 10.48 -13.85 -7.61
N ALA A 357 9.58 -14.48 -6.82
CA ALA A 357 9.98 -15.47 -5.83
C ALA A 357 10.53 -16.75 -6.47
N CYS A 358 9.93 -17.23 -7.57
CA CYS A 358 10.46 -18.34 -8.38
C CYS A 358 11.85 -18.04 -8.96
N ALA A 359 12.08 -16.81 -9.43
CA ALA A 359 13.37 -16.37 -9.95
C ALA A 359 14.43 -16.37 -8.85
N THR A 360 14.11 -15.88 -7.65
CA THR A 360 15.02 -15.97 -6.48
C THR A 360 15.28 -17.41 -6.06
N ALA A 361 14.25 -18.28 -6.06
CA ALA A 361 14.43 -19.69 -5.77
C ALA A 361 15.37 -20.37 -6.78
N LYS A 362 15.15 -20.18 -8.08
CA LYS A 362 16.05 -20.67 -9.14
C LYS A 362 17.49 -20.15 -8.95
N ARG A 363 17.68 -18.84 -8.73
CA ARG A 363 19.00 -18.24 -8.42
C ARG A 363 19.67 -18.91 -7.23
N LYS A 364 18.92 -19.20 -6.17
CA LYS A 364 19.42 -19.78 -4.92
C LYS A 364 19.79 -21.26 -5.07
N SER A 365 19.01 -22.04 -5.82
CA SER A 365 19.20 -23.49 -5.97
C SER A 365 20.22 -23.89 -7.03
N VAL A 366 20.28 -23.19 -8.18
CA VAL A 366 21.19 -23.55 -9.29
C VAL A 366 22.25 -22.49 -9.62
N GLY A 367 22.19 -21.31 -8.99
CA GLY A 367 22.99 -20.14 -9.38
C GLY A 367 22.43 -19.46 -10.63
N PHE A 368 22.71 -18.16 -10.78
CA PHE A 368 22.52 -17.41 -12.04
C PHE A 368 23.87 -16.87 -12.49
N ASP A 369 24.13 -16.95 -13.79
CA ASP A 369 24.98 -15.98 -14.48
C ASP A 369 24.13 -14.76 -14.87
N ASP A 370 24.78 -13.70 -15.35
CA ASP A 370 24.09 -12.46 -15.74
C ASP A 370 23.21 -12.67 -17.00
N ASP A 371 23.49 -13.69 -17.82
CA ASP A 371 22.71 -14.02 -19.02
C ASP A 371 21.36 -14.66 -18.66
N GLU A 372 21.30 -15.55 -17.66
CA GLU A 372 20.07 -16.17 -17.17
C GLU A 372 19.11 -15.16 -16.52
N GLU A 373 19.63 -14.09 -15.89
CA GLU A 373 18.80 -13.01 -15.34
C GLU A 373 18.06 -12.26 -16.47
N ASN A 374 18.73 -11.99 -17.59
CA ASN A 374 18.11 -11.39 -18.78
C ASN A 374 17.07 -12.30 -19.47
N LYS A 375 17.10 -13.62 -19.23
CA LYS A 375 16.15 -14.60 -19.78
C LYS A 375 14.92 -14.85 -18.90
N LEU A 376 14.80 -14.19 -17.73
CA LEU A 376 13.66 -14.38 -16.82
C LEU A 376 12.30 -14.01 -17.45
N GLY A 377 12.29 -13.16 -18.47
CA GLY A 377 11.10 -12.73 -19.18
C GLY A 377 10.29 -11.68 -18.43
N SER A 378 8.99 -11.59 -18.72
CA SER A 378 8.09 -10.62 -18.11
C SER A 378 6.69 -11.19 -17.88
N VAL A 379 5.97 -10.63 -16.90
CA VAL A 379 4.54 -10.85 -16.69
C VAL A 379 3.82 -9.57 -17.09
N HIS A 380 3.00 -9.61 -18.14
CA HIS A 380 2.29 -8.41 -18.64
C HIS A 380 3.24 -7.22 -18.90
N GLY A 381 4.39 -7.50 -19.50
CA GLY A 381 5.47 -6.53 -19.72
C GLY A 381 6.32 -6.19 -18.49
N MET A 382 5.85 -6.46 -17.26
CA MET A 382 6.63 -6.24 -16.03
C MET A 382 7.82 -7.21 -15.98
N PRO A 383 9.08 -6.74 -16.02
CA PRO A 383 10.25 -7.62 -16.01
C PRO A 383 10.31 -8.45 -14.73
N ILE A 384 10.55 -9.76 -14.86
CA ILE A 384 10.76 -10.64 -13.69
C ILE A 384 12.16 -10.39 -13.14
N SER A 385 12.29 -10.30 -11.82
CA SER A 385 13.56 -10.02 -11.15
C SER A 385 13.76 -10.91 -9.92
N ALA A 386 14.98 -11.41 -9.76
CA ALA A 386 15.44 -12.12 -8.57
C ALA A 386 16.08 -11.20 -7.52
N ALA A 387 15.90 -9.87 -7.63
CA ALA A 387 16.38 -8.88 -6.66
C ALA A 387 15.91 -9.23 -5.23
N PRO A 388 16.79 -9.19 -4.22
CA PRO A 388 16.47 -9.60 -2.85
C PRO A 388 15.54 -8.62 -2.13
N LEU A 389 15.48 -7.35 -2.53
CA LEU A 389 14.48 -6.40 -2.05
C LEU A 389 13.68 -5.82 -3.21
N GLN A 390 12.36 -5.82 -3.09
CA GLN A 390 11.45 -5.27 -4.10
C GLN A 390 10.41 -4.36 -3.46
N LEU A 391 10.22 -3.18 -4.05
CA LEU A 391 9.25 -2.17 -3.59
C LEU A 391 8.23 -1.89 -4.69
N VAL A 392 6.95 -1.91 -4.35
CA VAL A 392 5.85 -1.52 -5.23
C VAL A 392 5.03 -0.40 -4.56
N SER A 393 5.03 0.80 -5.15
CA SER A 393 4.22 1.91 -4.66
C SER A 393 2.86 1.97 -5.33
N ALA A 394 1.84 1.69 -4.53
CA ALA A 394 0.49 1.39 -4.99
C ALA A 394 -0.58 2.06 -4.09
N HIS A 395 -1.80 1.51 -4.14
CA HIS A 395 -2.99 2.07 -3.50
C HIS A 395 -3.53 1.13 -2.42
N ASP A 396 -4.44 1.66 -1.60
CA ASP A 396 -5.23 0.89 -0.66
C ASP A 396 -6.02 -0.22 -1.35
N SER A 397 -6.65 0.10 -2.49
CA SER A 397 -7.38 -0.86 -3.33
C SER A 397 -6.47 -2.02 -3.80
N THR A 398 -5.22 -1.75 -4.19
CA THR A 398 -4.21 -2.77 -4.49
C THR A 398 -3.96 -3.69 -3.30
N LEU A 399 -3.78 -3.15 -2.09
CA LEU A 399 -3.54 -3.98 -0.90
C LEU A 399 -4.75 -4.86 -0.57
N ILE A 400 -5.98 -4.34 -0.72
CA ILE A 400 -7.23 -5.11 -0.56
C ILE A 400 -7.28 -6.26 -1.59
N GLY A 401 -6.97 -5.99 -2.85
CA GLY A 401 -6.90 -7.01 -3.90
C GLY A 401 -5.90 -8.11 -3.57
N LEU A 402 -4.69 -7.77 -3.13
CA LEU A 402 -3.66 -8.74 -2.75
C LEU A 402 -4.08 -9.59 -1.53
N LEU A 403 -4.77 -9.00 -0.55
CA LEU A 403 -5.33 -9.75 0.58
C LEU A 403 -6.36 -10.79 0.12
N CYS A 404 -7.24 -10.44 -0.82
CA CYS A 404 -8.25 -11.36 -1.33
C CYS A 404 -7.68 -12.43 -2.29
N VAL A 405 -6.82 -12.05 -3.25
CA VAL A 405 -6.35 -12.96 -4.31
C VAL A 405 -5.41 -14.07 -3.79
N PHE A 406 -4.73 -13.82 -2.67
CA PHE A 406 -3.94 -14.80 -1.92
C PHE A 406 -4.73 -15.44 -0.77
N GLN A 407 -6.05 -15.21 -0.68
CA GLN A 407 -6.95 -15.75 0.36
C GLN A 407 -6.43 -15.54 1.79
N LEU A 408 -5.89 -14.36 2.07
CA LEU A 408 -5.26 -14.03 3.35
C LEU A 408 -6.29 -13.69 4.43
N GLU A 409 -5.88 -13.72 5.71
CA GLU A 409 -6.67 -13.22 6.84
C GLU A 409 -7.04 -11.74 6.62
N VAL A 410 -8.28 -11.49 6.17
CA VAL A 410 -8.79 -10.16 5.87
C VAL A 410 -9.01 -9.35 7.15
N PRO A 411 -8.32 -8.20 7.34
CA PRO A 411 -8.71 -7.24 8.36
C PRO A 411 -10.06 -6.60 7.99
N ALA A 412 -10.92 -6.33 8.97
CA ALA A 412 -12.20 -5.66 8.76
C ALA A 412 -12.06 -4.13 8.54
N GLU A 413 -10.89 -3.65 8.11
CA GLU A 413 -10.50 -2.24 8.11
C GLU A 413 -9.82 -1.83 6.79
N TRP A 414 -10.07 -0.59 6.36
CA TRP A 414 -9.40 0.01 5.21
C TRP A 414 -7.90 0.23 5.50
N PRO A 415 -6.96 -0.17 4.62
CA PRO A 415 -5.53 0.02 4.86
C PRO A 415 -5.17 1.50 5.12
N PRO A 416 -4.65 1.89 6.30
CA PRO A 416 -4.27 3.28 6.59
C PRO A 416 -3.13 3.79 5.69
N TYR A 417 -2.88 5.11 5.66
CA TYR A 417 -1.78 5.69 4.91
C TYR A 417 -0.43 5.08 5.30
N ALA A 418 0.48 4.93 4.32
CA ALA A 418 1.75 4.23 4.47
C ALA A 418 1.64 2.76 4.94
N SER A 419 0.47 2.11 4.76
CA SER A 419 0.33 0.66 5.00
C SER A 419 1.19 -0.15 4.05
N THR A 420 1.71 -1.28 4.53
CA THR A 420 2.54 -2.21 3.76
C THR A 420 1.99 -3.63 3.83
N TRP A 421 1.66 -4.20 2.67
CA TRP A 421 1.61 -5.64 2.50
C TRP A 421 3.02 -6.14 2.16
N ARG A 422 3.44 -7.26 2.74
CA ARG A 422 4.79 -7.80 2.60
C ARG A 422 4.75 -9.32 2.42
N MET A 423 5.48 -9.80 1.42
CA MET A 423 5.80 -11.21 1.22
C MET A 423 7.27 -11.44 1.55
N GLU A 424 7.54 -12.38 2.46
CA GLU A 424 8.88 -12.87 2.79
C GLU A 424 9.09 -14.22 2.11
N LEU A 425 10.20 -14.40 1.40
CA LEU A 425 10.65 -15.70 0.90
C LEU A 425 11.86 -16.15 1.73
N SER A 426 11.73 -17.29 2.40
CA SER A 426 12.78 -17.94 3.16
C SER A 426 13.09 -19.33 2.60
N TYR A 427 14.34 -19.77 2.77
CA TYR A 427 14.82 -21.09 2.39
C TYR A 427 15.24 -21.88 3.64
N SER A 428 14.82 -23.14 3.71
CA SER A 428 15.01 -24.06 4.84
C SER A 428 15.57 -25.40 4.36
N GLU A 429 16.84 -25.68 4.72
CA GLU A 429 17.55 -26.92 4.36
C GLU A 429 16.81 -28.18 4.86
N LYS A 430 16.12 -28.08 6.00
CA LYS A 430 15.31 -29.18 6.57
C LYS A 430 14.15 -29.58 5.67
N ALA A 431 13.55 -28.62 4.95
CA ALA A 431 12.42 -28.88 4.08
C ALA A 431 12.86 -29.43 2.71
N GLU A 432 14.06 -29.11 2.23
CA GLU A 432 14.63 -29.74 1.03
C GLU A 432 14.95 -31.23 1.25
N ALA A 433 15.57 -31.56 2.39
CA ALA A 433 16.01 -32.92 2.73
C ALA A 433 14.89 -33.99 2.76
N VAL A 434 13.61 -33.57 2.78
CA VAL A 434 12.44 -34.46 2.81
C VAL A 434 12.12 -35.05 1.43
N HIS A 435 12.51 -34.40 0.33
CA HIS A 435 11.96 -34.71 -1.01
C HIS A 435 12.85 -35.61 -1.91
N GLY A 436 14.13 -35.79 -1.57
CA GLY A 436 15.03 -36.73 -2.25
C GLY A 436 15.23 -36.45 -3.76
N GLU A 437 15.47 -37.50 -4.56
CA GLU A 437 15.77 -37.37 -6.00
C GLU A 437 14.62 -36.79 -6.85
N ASN A 438 13.40 -36.70 -6.31
CA ASN A 438 12.24 -36.11 -6.97
C ASN A 438 11.93 -34.68 -6.48
N ALA A 439 12.87 -34.02 -5.80
CA ALA A 439 12.69 -32.66 -5.31
C ALA A 439 12.38 -31.67 -6.44
N SER A 440 11.36 -30.85 -6.25
CA SER A 440 11.07 -29.73 -7.14
C SER A 440 12.01 -28.55 -6.85
N LEU A 441 12.24 -27.70 -7.86
CA LEU A 441 13.04 -26.48 -7.74
C LEU A 441 12.62 -25.54 -6.59
N TYR A 442 11.36 -25.66 -6.14
CA TYR A 442 10.74 -24.82 -5.11
C TYR A 442 10.63 -25.52 -3.75
N ASP A 443 11.16 -26.74 -3.61
CA ASP A 443 11.22 -27.45 -2.33
C ASP A 443 12.25 -26.76 -1.43
N GLY A 444 12.04 -26.78 -0.12
CA GLY A 444 12.80 -25.96 0.82
C GLY A 444 12.38 -24.49 0.92
N PHE A 445 11.58 -23.95 -0.01
CA PHE A 445 11.17 -22.54 -0.01
C PHE A 445 9.81 -22.31 0.67
N ILE A 446 9.81 -21.43 1.67
CA ILE A 446 8.67 -21.06 2.51
C ILE A 446 8.36 -19.58 2.32
N VAL A 447 7.09 -19.25 2.16
CA VAL A 447 6.56 -17.90 2.00
C VAL A 447 5.73 -17.51 3.22
N ARG A 448 5.93 -16.29 3.73
CA ARG A 448 5.07 -15.65 4.74
C ARG A 448 4.48 -14.36 4.22
N PHE A 449 3.24 -14.09 4.62
CA PHE A 449 2.56 -12.84 4.34
C PHE A 449 2.39 -12.01 5.61
N SER A 450 2.47 -10.69 5.49
CA SER A 450 2.16 -9.77 6.58
C SER A 450 1.54 -8.47 6.07
N LEU A 451 0.69 -7.85 6.88
CA LEU A 451 0.18 -6.51 6.68
C LEU A 451 0.55 -5.67 7.89
N ASN A 452 1.26 -4.56 7.67
CA ASN A 452 1.70 -3.64 8.71
C ASN A 452 2.46 -4.36 9.86
N GLY A 453 3.34 -5.29 9.51
CA GLY A 453 4.10 -6.12 10.48
C GLY A 453 3.30 -7.23 11.18
N LYS A 454 1.97 -7.27 11.07
CA LYS A 454 1.16 -8.41 11.53
C LYS A 454 1.24 -9.54 10.51
N ILE A 455 1.76 -10.70 10.91
CA ILE A 455 1.74 -11.91 10.06
C ILE A 455 0.28 -12.34 9.83
N LEU A 456 -0.04 -12.68 8.59
CA LEU A 456 -1.36 -13.12 8.15
C LEU A 456 -1.36 -14.64 7.92
N ARG A 457 -2.51 -15.27 8.16
CA ARG A 457 -2.77 -16.61 7.64
C ARG A 457 -3.12 -16.53 6.16
N CYS A 458 -2.72 -17.54 5.42
CA CYS A 458 -3.16 -17.82 4.05
C CYS A 458 -4.06 -19.06 4.09
N ASN A 459 -5.17 -19.04 3.35
CA ASN A 459 -6.17 -20.12 3.36
C ASN A 459 -6.30 -20.85 2.00
N ILE A 460 -5.33 -20.65 1.10
CA ILE A 460 -5.19 -21.39 -0.16
C ILE A 460 -5.22 -22.90 0.13
N GLU A 461 -6.05 -23.64 -0.62
CA GLU A 461 -6.28 -25.09 -0.44
C GLU A 461 -6.88 -25.48 0.94
N GLU A 462 -7.68 -24.60 1.55
CA GLU A 462 -8.38 -24.80 2.84
C GLU A 462 -7.47 -24.96 4.10
N GLU A 463 -6.16 -25.04 3.92
CA GLU A 463 -5.18 -25.10 5.01
C GLU A 463 -4.83 -23.69 5.52
N SER A 464 -5.37 -23.31 6.68
CA SER A 464 -5.10 -21.99 7.30
C SER A 464 -3.72 -21.93 7.96
N ASN A 465 -2.69 -21.57 7.18
CA ASN A 465 -1.29 -21.56 7.61
C ASN A 465 -0.68 -20.15 7.62
N TYR A 466 0.26 -19.88 8.53
CA TYR A 466 1.08 -18.66 8.53
C TYR A 466 2.29 -18.74 7.56
N GLU A 467 2.59 -19.94 7.09
CA GLU A 467 3.71 -20.30 6.21
C GLU A 467 3.18 -21.20 5.09
N VAL A 468 3.49 -20.87 3.85
CA VAL A 468 3.03 -21.60 2.65
C VAL A 468 4.25 -21.95 1.80
N SER A 469 4.34 -23.17 1.28
CA SER A 469 5.45 -23.49 0.38
C SER A 469 5.33 -22.71 -0.94
N LEU A 470 6.46 -22.27 -1.49
CA LEU A 470 6.46 -21.60 -2.80
C LEU A 470 5.84 -22.49 -3.88
N GLN A 471 6.05 -23.81 -3.80
CA GLN A 471 5.43 -24.79 -4.70
C GLN A 471 3.88 -24.74 -4.67
N LYS A 472 3.26 -24.61 -3.50
CA LYS A 472 1.79 -24.45 -3.38
C LYS A 472 1.32 -23.14 -4.01
N LEU A 473 2.01 -22.02 -3.77
CA LEU A 473 1.69 -20.75 -4.43
C LEU A 473 1.84 -20.83 -5.95
N VAL A 474 2.88 -21.48 -6.48
CA VAL A 474 3.05 -21.67 -7.92
C VAL A 474 1.92 -22.52 -8.52
N LYS A 475 1.49 -23.59 -7.83
CA LYS A 475 0.31 -24.38 -8.24
C LYS A 475 -0.96 -23.54 -8.22
N TRP A 476 -1.18 -22.77 -7.16
CA TRP A 476 -2.32 -21.85 -7.02
C TRP A 476 -2.42 -20.89 -8.21
N ILE A 477 -1.36 -20.13 -8.49
CA ILE A 477 -1.39 -19.15 -9.58
C ILE A 477 -1.49 -19.84 -10.96
N LYS A 478 -0.85 -20.99 -11.17
CA LYS A 478 -1.01 -21.77 -12.42
C LYS A 478 -2.38 -22.42 -12.59
N SER A 479 -3.16 -22.58 -11.52
CA SER A 479 -4.56 -23.02 -11.61
C SER A 479 -5.49 -21.92 -12.14
N TRP A 480 -5.02 -20.67 -12.14
CA TRP A 480 -5.67 -19.59 -12.86
C TRP A 480 -5.40 -19.84 -14.34
N LYS A 481 -6.30 -20.59 -14.98
CA LYS A 481 -6.27 -20.76 -16.42
C LYS A 481 -6.15 -19.40 -17.07
N ASP A 482 -5.29 -19.32 -18.07
CA ASP A 482 -5.33 -18.25 -19.06
C ASP A 482 -6.56 -18.46 -19.97
N GLU A 483 -7.75 -18.29 -19.38
CA GLU A 483 -8.96 -17.97 -20.14
C GLU A 483 -8.73 -16.53 -20.63
N GLU A 484 -8.48 -16.43 -21.93
CA GLU A 484 -7.77 -15.33 -22.63
C GLU A 484 -8.13 -13.92 -22.14
N VAL A 485 -7.12 -13.22 -21.58
CA VAL A 485 -7.11 -11.78 -21.28
C VAL A 485 -6.14 -11.07 -22.20
#